data_AF-A0A1Y1QHS2-F1
#
_entry.id   AF-A0A1Y1QHS2-F1
#
_cell.length_a   1.000
_cell.length_b   1.000
_cell.length_c   1.000
_cell.angle_alpha   90.00
_cell.angle_beta   90.00
_cell.angle_gamma   90.00
#
_symmetry.space_group_name_H-M   'P 1'
#
loop_
_entity.id
_entity.type
_entity.pdbx_description
1 polymer ?
#
loop_
_entity_poly.entity_id
_entity_poly.type
_entity_poly.pdbx_seq_one_letter_code
_entity_poly.pdbx_strand_id
1 'polypeptide(L)'
;MAYTEPYAADWDALPNVAMPFMNTVHSEELALVSRLLTDLETAAAPATIDAQVATWVEHTKAHFAREERLMHQYDFFATPCHQGEHETALLQLLGVQQQWLCERDTAMLQDYIQYWREWLQQHISSMDFVTANFLSQLNVEVELT
;
A
#
# COMPACT_ATOMS: atom_id res chain seq x y z
N MET A 1 -11.26 22.02 -23.70
CA MET A 1 -12.20 20.91 -23.48
C MET A 1 -11.90 20.37 -22.09
N ALA A 2 -12.80 20.60 -21.14
CA ALA A 2 -12.67 20.05 -19.80
C ALA A 2 -13.02 18.57 -19.87
N TYR A 3 -12.04 17.70 -19.63
CA TYR A 3 -12.32 16.29 -19.48
C TYR A 3 -12.98 16.06 -18.12
N THR A 4 -14.04 15.29 -18.20
CA THR A 4 -15.05 14.93 -17.21
C THR A 4 -14.50 14.30 -15.95
N GLU A 5 -15.06 14.75 -14.81
CA GLU A 5 -15.15 14.16 -13.46
C GLU A 5 -14.35 12.86 -13.23
N PRO A 6 -13.38 12.85 -12.29
CA PRO A 6 -12.73 11.61 -11.93
C PRO A 6 -13.79 10.72 -11.29
N TYR A 7 -13.73 9.42 -11.59
CA TYR A 7 -14.34 8.40 -10.77
C TYR A 7 -13.94 8.72 -9.32
N ALA A 8 -14.86 9.28 -8.53
CA ALA A 8 -14.60 9.54 -7.13
C ALA A 8 -14.60 8.19 -6.45
N ALA A 9 -13.48 7.46 -6.60
CA ALA A 9 -13.17 6.35 -5.72
C ALA A 9 -13.37 6.87 -4.30
N ASP A 10 -14.10 6.12 -3.49
CA ASP A 10 -14.23 6.44 -2.06
C ASP A 10 -12.85 6.22 -1.43
N TRP A 11 -12.06 7.26 -1.55
CA TRP A 11 -10.68 7.40 -1.14
C TRP A 11 -10.52 7.26 0.38
N ASP A 12 -11.61 7.37 1.12
CA ASP A 12 -11.61 7.34 2.57
C ASP A 12 -11.89 5.94 3.13
N ALA A 13 -12.19 4.94 2.28
CA ALA A 13 -12.53 3.60 2.72
C ALA A 13 -11.91 2.49 1.86
N LEU A 14 -11.03 1.70 2.47
CA LEU A 14 -10.57 0.43 1.90
C LEU A 14 -11.54 -0.71 2.25
N PRO A 15 -11.68 -1.71 1.37
CA PRO A 15 -12.45 -2.90 1.69
C PRO A 15 -11.80 -3.68 2.84
N ASN A 16 -12.64 -4.22 3.73
CA ASN A 16 -12.16 -5.14 4.75
C ASN A 16 -12.03 -6.56 4.20
N VAL A 17 -11.00 -7.27 4.65
CA VAL A 17 -10.76 -8.69 4.43
C VAL A 17 -10.97 -9.49 5.72
N ALA A 18 -10.99 -10.83 5.61
CA ALA A 18 -11.35 -11.71 6.72
C ALA A 18 -10.36 -11.69 7.90
N MET A 19 -9.12 -11.22 7.70
CA MET A 19 -8.09 -11.15 8.74
C MET A 19 -8.01 -9.74 9.33
N PRO A 20 -8.34 -9.52 10.62
CA PRO A 20 -8.39 -8.19 11.22
C PRO A 20 -7.06 -7.42 11.16
N PHE A 21 -5.91 -8.11 11.31
CA PHE A 21 -4.61 -7.45 11.27
C PHE A 21 -4.28 -6.87 9.88
N MET A 22 -4.78 -7.50 8.81
CA MET A 22 -4.61 -7.00 7.44
C MET A 22 -5.37 -5.68 7.28
N ASN A 23 -6.61 -5.61 7.79
CA ASN A 23 -7.39 -4.36 7.77
C ASN A 23 -6.69 -3.22 8.52
N THR A 24 -6.08 -3.52 9.67
CA THR A 24 -5.27 -2.54 10.41
C THR A 24 -4.13 -2.00 9.55
N VAL A 25 -3.26 -2.87 9.02
CA VAL A 25 -2.10 -2.42 8.23
C VAL A 25 -2.52 -1.70 6.94
N HIS A 26 -3.60 -2.12 6.29
CA HIS A 26 -4.16 -1.43 5.12
C HIS A 26 -4.63 -0.01 5.47
N SER A 27 -5.33 0.16 6.60
CA SER A 27 -5.77 1.49 7.04
C SER A 27 -4.61 2.40 7.43
N GLU A 28 -3.53 1.85 7.98
CA GLU A 28 -2.32 2.58 8.32
C GLU A 28 -1.61 3.08 7.06
N GLU A 29 -1.52 2.23 6.02
CA GLU A 29 -0.97 2.59 4.71
C GLU A 29 -1.77 3.74 4.08
N LEU A 30 -3.11 3.61 4.06
CA LEU A 30 -3.98 4.69 3.57
C LEU A 30 -3.76 6.01 4.34
N ALA A 31 -3.61 5.94 5.66
CA ALA A 31 -3.36 7.12 6.47
C ALA A 31 -1.99 7.75 6.20
N LEU A 32 -0.96 6.97 5.89
CA LEU A 32 0.36 7.46 5.50
C LEU A 32 0.29 8.23 4.18
N VAL A 33 -0.30 7.62 3.14
CA VAL A 33 -0.36 8.25 1.81
C VAL A 33 -1.30 9.47 1.79
N SER A 34 -2.39 9.46 2.56
CA SER A 34 -3.29 10.61 2.67
C SER A 34 -2.64 11.81 3.39
N ARG A 35 -1.83 11.56 4.43
CA ARG A 35 -1.03 12.60 5.08
C ARG A 35 0.01 13.18 4.14
N LEU A 36 0.71 12.31 3.41
CA LEU A 36 1.70 12.72 2.42
C LEU A 36 1.10 13.61 1.33
N LEU A 37 -0.07 13.24 0.81
CA LEU A 37 -0.78 14.06 -0.17
C LEU A 37 -1.12 15.44 0.38
N THR A 38 -1.63 15.51 1.62
CA THR A 38 -1.95 16.78 2.29
C THR A 38 -0.71 17.66 2.48
N ASP A 39 0.41 17.07 2.89
CA ASP A 39 1.67 17.80 3.09
C ASP A 39 2.28 18.29 1.77
N LEU A 40 2.08 17.56 0.66
CA LEU A 40 2.43 18.02 -0.69
C LEU A 40 1.57 19.21 -1.12
N GLU A 41 0.24 19.13 -0.92
CA GLU A 41 -0.70 20.20 -1.27
C GLU A 41 -0.48 21.49 -0.46
N THR A 42 -0.06 21.35 0.80
CA THR A 42 0.25 22.48 1.68
C THR A 42 1.71 22.96 1.57
N ALA A 43 2.47 22.41 0.62
CA ALA A 43 3.87 22.74 0.36
C ALA A 43 4.76 22.64 1.61
N ALA A 44 4.63 21.53 2.34
CA ALA A 44 5.49 21.22 3.48
C ALA A 44 6.98 21.18 3.08
N ALA A 45 7.85 21.30 4.08
CA ALA A 45 9.29 21.28 3.85
C ALA A 45 9.74 19.95 3.22
N PRO A 46 10.68 19.95 2.25
CA PRO A 46 11.15 18.72 1.60
C PRO A 46 11.63 17.63 2.57
N ALA A 47 12.24 18.01 3.71
CA ALA A 47 12.66 17.06 4.74
C ALA A 47 11.49 16.32 5.41
N THR A 48 10.32 16.95 5.53
CA THR A 48 9.09 16.30 6.01
C THR A 48 8.62 15.26 5.00
N ILE A 49 8.58 15.63 3.72
CA ILE A 49 8.21 14.72 2.63
C ILE A 49 9.19 13.53 2.54
N ASP A 50 10.50 13.78 2.67
CA ASP A 50 11.54 12.74 2.70
C ASP A 50 11.26 11.70 3.78
N ALA A 51 10.98 12.15 5.00
CA ALA A 51 10.68 11.27 6.13
C ALA A 51 9.38 10.47 5.90
N GLN A 52 8.35 11.08 5.32
CA GLN A 52 7.08 10.41 5.06
C GLN A 52 7.19 9.36 3.95
N VAL A 53 7.87 9.67 2.83
CA VAL A 53 8.13 8.68 1.77
C VAL A 53 8.97 7.52 2.30
N ALA A 54 9.97 7.79 3.14
CA ALA A 54 10.73 6.73 3.80
C ALA A 54 9.87 5.87 4.74
N THR A 55 8.98 6.50 5.50
CA THR A 55 8.04 5.79 6.39
C THR A 55 7.10 4.90 5.61
N TRP A 56 6.56 5.39 4.48
CA TRP A 56 5.71 4.64 3.57
C TRP A 56 6.46 3.40 3.03
N VAL A 57 7.67 3.57 2.50
CA VAL A 57 8.49 2.44 2.01
C VAL A 57 8.70 1.37 3.07
N GLU A 58 9.05 1.75 4.31
CA GLU A 58 9.29 0.77 5.38
C GLU A 58 8.01 0.11 5.87
N HIS A 59 6.89 0.83 5.89
CA HIS A 59 5.57 0.28 6.21
C HIS A 59 5.16 -0.78 5.18
N THR A 60 5.21 -0.46 3.89
CA THR A 60 4.88 -1.38 2.80
C THR A 60 5.77 -2.64 2.83
N LYS A 61 7.08 -2.50 3.07
CA LYS A 61 7.99 -3.65 3.23
C LYS A 61 7.57 -4.57 4.38
N ALA A 62 7.26 -3.99 5.53
CA ALA A 62 6.86 -4.76 6.71
C ALA A 62 5.51 -5.45 6.50
N HIS A 63 4.55 -4.75 5.86
CA HIS A 63 3.26 -5.29 5.45
C HIS A 63 3.44 -6.52 4.55
N PHE A 64 4.08 -6.37 3.40
CA PHE A 64 4.30 -7.47 2.46
C PHE A 64 5.05 -8.62 3.10
N ALA A 65 6.16 -8.35 3.81
CA ALA A 65 6.94 -9.40 4.47
C ALA A 65 6.15 -10.20 5.51
N ARG A 66 5.15 -9.59 6.17
CA ARG A 66 4.29 -10.29 7.12
C ARG A 66 3.32 -11.22 6.39
N GLU A 67 2.65 -10.73 5.35
CA GLU A 67 1.72 -11.54 4.57
C GLU A 67 2.42 -12.70 3.86
N GLU A 68 3.57 -12.43 3.25
CA GLU A 68 4.39 -13.44 2.58
C GLU A 68 4.86 -14.54 3.52
N ARG A 69 5.26 -14.16 4.74
CA ARG A 69 5.60 -15.14 5.79
C ARG A 69 4.42 -16.05 6.09
N LEU A 70 3.21 -15.50 6.23
CA LEU A 70 2.00 -16.28 6.48
C LEU A 70 1.62 -17.14 5.28
N MET A 71 1.71 -16.60 4.06
CA MET A 71 1.48 -17.35 2.83
C MET A 71 2.41 -18.56 2.73
N HIS A 72 3.71 -18.39 3.02
CA HIS A 72 4.66 -19.50 3.06
C HIS A 72 4.39 -20.48 4.21
N GLN A 73 4.15 -19.97 5.43
CA GLN A 73 3.97 -20.80 6.62
C GLN A 73 2.75 -21.73 6.50
N TYR A 74 1.70 -21.29 5.80
CA TYR A 74 0.46 -22.03 5.65
C TYR A 74 0.25 -22.59 4.24
N ASP A 75 1.31 -22.67 3.43
CA ASP A 75 1.29 -23.25 2.07
C ASP A 75 0.19 -22.67 1.16
N PHE A 76 0.03 -21.35 1.18
CA PHE A 76 -0.97 -20.68 0.33
C PHE A 76 -0.68 -20.93 -1.16
N PHE A 77 -1.68 -21.45 -1.87
CA PHE A 77 -1.51 -22.01 -3.22
C PHE A 77 -1.04 -20.99 -4.27
N ALA A 78 -1.33 -19.70 -4.08
CA ALA A 78 -0.99 -18.63 -5.03
C ALA A 78 0.20 -17.77 -4.58
N THR A 79 0.98 -18.21 -3.60
CA THR A 79 2.14 -17.48 -3.05
C THR A 79 3.06 -16.89 -4.13
N PRO A 80 3.51 -17.63 -5.17
CA PRO A 80 4.41 -17.06 -6.18
C PRO A 80 3.80 -15.91 -6.99
N CYS A 81 2.49 -15.95 -7.22
CA CYS A 81 1.79 -14.90 -7.95
C CYS A 81 1.63 -13.64 -7.10
N HIS A 82 1.14 -13.80 -5.86
CA HIS A 82 0.93 -12.70 -4.92
C HIS A 82 2.25 -12.00 -4.57
N GLN A 83 3.31 -12.76 -4.32
CA GLN A 83 4.66 -12.22 -4.10
C GLN A 83 5.20 -11.44 -5.29
N GLY A 84 4.91 -11.86 -6.52
CA GLY A 84 5.32 -11.14 -7.72
C GLY A 84 4.69 -9.75 -7.84
N GLU A 85 3.42 -9.61 -7.43
CA GLU A 85 2.75 -8.30 -7.36
C GLU A 85 3.36 -7.41 -6.26
N HIS A 86 3.65 -7.98 -5.09
CA HIS A 86 4.34 -7.26 -4.01
C HIS A 86 5.72 -6.77 -4.43
N GLU A 87 6.52 -7.63 -5.06
CA GLU A 87 7.86 -7.26 -5.56
C GLU A 87 7.77 -6.13 -6.58
N THR A 88 6.83 -6.22 -7.53
CA THR A 88 6.62 -5.19 -8.55
C THR A 88 6.21 -3.85 -7.94
N ALA A 89 5.23 -3.86 -7.03
CA ALA A 89 4.74 -2.66 -6.35
C ALA A 89 5.85 -2.00 -5.51
N LEU A 90 6.61 -2.80 -4.75
CA LEU A 90 7.71 -2.30 -3.92
C LEU A 90 8.84 -1.70 -4.77
N LEU A 91 9.19 -2.34 -5.89
CA LEU A 91 10.20 -1.82 -6.82
C LEU A 91 9.79 -0.47 -7.41
N GLN A 92 8.51 -0.31 -7.77
CA GLN A 92 7.98 0.97 -8.25
C GLN A 92 8.05 2.04 -7.16
N LEU A 93 7.63 1.72 -5.93
CA LEU A 93 7.65 2.65 -4.80
C LEU A 93 9.08 3.12 -4.48
N LEU A 94 10.06 2.21 -4.50
CA LEU A 94 11.47 2.55 -4.34
C LEU A 94 11.99 3.46 -5.47
N GLY A 95 11.54 3.20 -6.70
CA GLY A 95 11.84 4.07 -7.85
C GLY A 95 11.31 5.49 -7.66
N VAL A 96 10.07 5.62 -7.20
CA VAL A 96 9.43 6.91 -6.90
C VAL A 96 10.13 7.64 -5.76
N GLN A 97 10.50 6.93 -4.70
CA GLN A 97 11.32 7.50 -3.63
C GLN A 97 12.63 8.07 -4.18
N GLN A 98 13.35 7.30 -5.01
CA GLN A 98 14.60 7.76 -5.59
C GLN A 98 14.41 8.97 -6.51
N GLN A 99 13.35 8.97 -7.32
CA GLN A 99 13.04 10.09 -8.20
C GLN A 99 12.69 11.35 -7.41
N TRP A 100 11.87 11.23 -6.37
CA TRP A 100 11.56 12.32 -5.45
C TRP A 100 12.82 12.93 -4.83
N LEU A 101 13.74 12.10 -4.31
CA LEU A 101 14.97 12.56 -3.68
C LEU A 101 15.89 13.33 -4.64
N CYS A 102 15.87 12.99 -5.93
CA CYS A 102 16.67 13.63 -6.97
C CYS A 102 16.03 14.90 -7.53
N GLU A 103 14.73 14.83 -7.86
CA GLU A 103 14.07 15.81 -8.72
C GLU A 103 13.19 16.78 -7.93
N ARG A 104 12.73 16.40 -6.74
CA ARG A 104 11.77 17.18 -5.92
C ARG A 104 10.48 17.49 -6.67
N ASP A 105 10.11 16.63 -7.62
CA ASP A 105 8.90 16.76 -8.41
C ASP A 105 7.67 16.36 -7.57
N THR A 106 6.94 17.36 -7.12
CA THR A 106 5.72 17.16 -6.33
C THR A 106 4.57 16.61 -7.17
N ALA A 107 4.48 16.98 -8.45
CA ALA A 107 3.40 16.52 -9.33
C ALA A 107 3.54 15.03 -9.60
N MET A 108 4.75 14.56 -9.90
CA MET A 108 5.04 13.12 -10.05
C MET A 108 4.66 12.33 -8.79
N LEU A 109 5.03 12.82 -7.61
CA LEU A 109 4.72 12.12 -6.36
C LEU A 109 3.22 12.11 -6.07
N GLN A 110 2.50 13.21 -6.36
CA GLN A 110 1.04 13.26 -6.25
C GLN A 110 0.36 12.27 -7.20
N ASP A 111 0.78 12.23 -8.46
CA ASP A 111 0.26 11.30 -9.46
C ASP A 111 0.48 9.84 -9.03
N TYR A 112 1.67 9.54 -8.50
CA TYR A 112 1.97 8.20 -8.00
C TYR A 112 1.15 7.81 -6.77
N ILE A 113 0.87 8.74 -5.85
CA ILE A 113 -0.02 8.48 -4.72
C ILE A 113 -1.42 8.10 -5.21
N GLN A 114 -1.96 8.77 -6.24
CA GLN A 114 -3.27 8.39 -6.78
C GLN A 114 -3.24 6.99 -7.41
N TYR A 115 -2.22 6.70 -8.21
CA TYR A 115 -2.01 5.37 -8.77
C TYR A 115 -1.92 4.29 -7.68
N TRP A 116 -1.12 4.53 -6.63
CA TRP A 116 -0.93 3.58 -5.55
C TRP A 116 -2.23 3.26 -4.84
N ARG A 117 -3.07 4.26 -4.59
CA ARG A 117 -4.33 4.06 -3.88
C ARG A 117 -5.32 3.23 -4.71
N GLU A 118 -5.35 3.44 -6.03
CA GLU A 118 -6.11 2.57 -6.95
C GLU A 118 -5.58 1.13 -6.92
N TRP A 119 -4.26 0.97 -7.03
CA TRP A 119 -3.60 -0.33 -6.99
C TRP A 119 -3.89 -1.05 -5.66
N LEU A 120 -3.71 -0.38 -4.52
CA LEU A 120 -3.94 -0.93 -3.19
C LEU A 120 -5.39 -1.38 -3.02
N GLN A 121 -6.36 -0.57 -3.45
CA GLN A 121 -7.77 -0.96 -3.38
C GLN A 121 -8.06 -2.22 -4.22
N GLN A 122 -7.50 -2.32 -5.42
CA GLN A 122 -7.66 -3.47 -6.30
C GLN A 122 -6.97 -4.72 -5.75
N HIS A 123 -5.76 -4.56 -5.23
CA HIS A 123 -4.97 -5.63 -4.60
C HIS A 123 -5.71 -6.22 -3.39
N ILE A 124 -6.21 -5.35 -2.51
CA ILE A 124 -6.98 -5.77 -1.33
C ILE A 124 -8.26 -6.51 -1.74
N SER A 125 -8.98 -5.98 -2.74
CA SER A 125 -10.25 -6.56 -3.20
C SER A 125 -10.09 -7.90 -3.93
N SER A 126 -8.86 -8.28 -4.29
CA SER A 126 -8.58 -9.46 -5.10
C SER A 126 -7.65 -10.43 -4.36
N MET A 127 -6.34 -10.16 -4.37
CA MET A 127 -5.33 -11.07 -3.84
C MET A 127 -5.43 -11.18 -2.32
N ASP A 128 -5.47 -10.05 -1.60
CA ASP A 128 -5.54 -10.08 -0.14
C ASP A 128 -6.87 -10.64 0.35
N PHE A 129 -7.97 -10.40 -0.37
CA PHE A 129 -9.26 -11.00 -0.06
C PHE A 129 -9.19 -12.54 -0.09
N VAL A 130 -8.55 -13.11 -1.12
CA VAL A 130 -8.38 -14.56 -1.25
C VAL A 130 -7.43 -15.09 -0.18
N THR A 131 -6.30 -14.42 0.04
CA THR A 131 -5.30 -14.78 1.05
C THR A 131 -5.89 -14.74 2.46
N ALA A 132 -6.59 -13.66 2.81
CA ALA A 132 -7.25 -13.51 4.11
C ALA A 132 -8.33 -14.58 4.33
N ASN A 133 -9.15 -14.87 3.33
CA ASN A 133 -10.17 -15.92 3.44
C ASN A 133 -9.53 -17.29 3.66
N PHE A 134 -8.47 -17.62 2.93
CA PHE A 134 -7.71 -18.86 3.15
C PHE A 134 -7.16 -18.93 4.57
N LEU A 135 -6.46 -17.89 5.03
CA LEU A 135 -5.88 -17.82 6.37
C LEU A 135 -6.94 -17.89 7.47
N SER A 136 -8.11 -17.27 7.29
CA SER A 136 -9.21 -17.28 8.27
C SER A 136 -9.80 -18.66 8.54
N GLN A 137 -9.60 -19.62 7.64
CA GLN A 137 -10.04 -21.02 7.80
C GLN A 137 -9.04 -21.85 8.62
N LEU A 138 -7.88 -21.27 8.96
CA LEU A 138 -6.81 -21.91 9.69
C LEU A 138 -6.70 -21.30 11.09
N ASN A 139 -6.12 -22.04 12.03
CA ASN A 139 -5.75 -21.50 13.35
C ASN A 139 -4.45 -20.68 13.21
N VAL A 140 -4.52 -19.54 12.53
CA VAL A 140 -3.37 -18.66 12.33
C VAL A 140 -3.01 -17.98 13.65
N GLU A 141 -1.80 -18.23 14.15
CA GLU A 141 -1.25 -17.50 15.28
C GLU A 141 -0.73 -16.16 14.77
N VAL A 142 -1.50 -15.10 15.03
CA VAL A 142 -1.10 -13.74 14.69
C VAL A 142 -0.22 -13.24 15.83
N GLU A 143 1.10 -13.22 15.63
CA GLU A 143 2.01 -12.54 16.55
C GLU A 143 1.64 -11.04 16.58
N LEU A 144 1.27 -10.56 17.77
CA LEU A 144 1.05 -9.16 18.08
C LEU A 144 2.38 -8.58 18.54
N THR A 145 3.26 -8.21 17.61
CA THR A 145 4.46 -7.41 17.91
C THR A 145 4.20 -5.96 17.63
#